data_AF-A0A941DC70-F1
#
_entry.id   AF-A0A941DC70-F1
#
_cell.length_a   1.000
_cell.length_b   1.000
_cell.length_c   1.000
_cell.angle_alpha   90.00
_cell.angle_beta   90.00
_cell.angle_gamma   90.00
#
_symmetry.space_group_name_H-M   'P 1'
#
loop_
_entity.id
_entity.type
_entity.pdbx_description
1 polymer ?
#
loop_
_entity_poly.entity_id
_entity_poly.type
_entity_poly.pdbx_seq_one_letter_code
_entity_poly.pdbx_strand_id
1 'polypeptide(L)'
;MFKKIGIAAAVASTMLISLSACEISINDDSVKGSGNIISEKRDASSFDSISNHSPFDIELVVDGKNSVEVEGDDNFVKEVETVVEGNTLVIRNKKKGRFHFAWKNSPTTVKVSTAALVKVLNTGSGDMRLSQIKNEKLEIISEGPGDIQVSGSSNELNFHASGSGDISLRQLNTKKVTLEMSGPGDTEFGEVSQSLHAKLSGSGDLNIAKLQSEQTTISISGPGNVNLRGVTKNLEIDMSGSGDLSIDEVQAEKANIEMSGPGELSLSGEAKSLKLRASGSGNVDALRLKVGDADIRNSGPADLQFKSMSGNVIIDASGSGNIEADLSSANQVEISSDGPGNITLHGTAKKLIANLNGSGDLHASELLLEHASVKVNGPGEAAVNVKAAGTLSTQPSTIKNGSRLVTIDRNGVVQQE
;
A
#
# COMPACT_ATOMS: atom_id res chain seq x y z
N MET A 1 17.15 81.59 -16.41
CA MET A 1 18.54 81.64 -15.92
C MET A 1 18.93 80.19 -15.54
N PHE A 2 19.92 79.62 -16.26
CA PHE A 2 20.83 78.50 -15.94
C PHE A 2 20.73 77.88 -14.50
N LYS A 3 20.94 76.59 -14.18
CA LYS A 3 21.45 75.35 -14.83
C LYS A 3 21.46 74.21 -13.77
N LYS A 4 21.60 72.94 -14.24
CA LYS A 4 22.10 71.69 -13.57
C LYS A 4 21.09 70.90 -12.70
N ILE A 5 20.72 69.63 -12.97
CA ILE A 5 21.40 68.33 -13.23
C ILE A 5 21.97 67.64 -11.98
N GLY A 6 21.51 66.41 -11.72
CA GLY A 6 22.12 65.35 -10.89
C GLY A 6 21.06 64.53 -10.13
N ILE A 7 20.46 63.45 -10.66
CA ILE A 7 20.90 62.04 -10.81
C ILE A 7 20.90 61.22 -9.50
N ALA A 8 20.19 60.07 -9.58
CA ALA A 8 20.31 58.79 -8.85
C ALA A 8 19.88 58.76 -7.37
N ALA A 9 18.76 58.10 -7.03
CA ALA A 9 18.52 56.64 -6.97
C ALA A 9 18.95 56.02 -5.63
N ALA A 10 17.96 55.69 -4.80
CA ALA A 10 17.96 54.50 -3.95
C ALA A 10 16.51 54.23 -3.51
N VAL A 11 15.86 53.30 -4.20
CA VAL A 11 14.59 52.70 -3.82
C VAL A 11 14.86 51.84 -2.60
N ALA A 12 14.43 52.29 -1.42
CA ALA A 12 14.27 51.44 -0.25
C ALA A 12 12.78 51.37 0.05
N SER A 13 12.04 50.56 -0.71
CA SER A 13 10.71 50.11 -0.32
C SER A 13 10.88 49.16 0.86
N THR A 14 10.87 49.70 2.08
CA THR A 14 10.50 48.97 3.29
C THR A 14 9.07 48.50 3.13
N MET A 15 8.90 47.29 2.59
CA MET A 15 7.64 46.57 2.60
C MET A 15 7.40 46.14 4.05
N LEU A 16 6.77 47.00 4.85
CA LEU A 16 6.15 46.62 6.11
C LEU A 16 5.08 45.58 5.77
N ILE A 17 5.40 44.31 5.95
CA ILE A 17 4.40 43.26 6.07
C ILE A 17 3.68 43.56 7.39
N SER A 18 2.56 44.27 7.29
CA SER A 18 1.57 44.31 8.35
C SER A 18 1.06 42.88 8.50
N LEU A 19 1.63 42.14 9.45
CA LEU A 19 0.91 41.03 10.06
C LEU A 19 -0.32 41.66 10.73
N SER A 20 -1.41 41.77 9.97
CA SER A 20 -2.73 41.75 10.57
C SER A 20 -2.81 40.43 11.33
N ALA A 21 -2.45 40.49 12.61
CA ALA A 21 -2.90 39.53 13.57
C ALA A 21 -4.41 39.47 13.39
N CYS A 22 -4.90 38.37 12.80
CA CYS A 22 -6.24 37.94 13.11
C CYS A 22 -6.23 37.79 14.63
N GLU A 23 -6.76 38.79 15.34
CA GLU A 23 -7.34 38.55 16.65
C GLU A 23 -8.47 37.54 16.41
N ILE A 24 -8.11 36.26 16.43
CA ILE A 24 -9.06 35.19 16.63
C ILE A 24 -9.56 35.42 18.05
N SER A 25 -10.62 36.19 18.18
CA SER A 25 -11.46 36.19 19.38
C SER A 25 -12.05 34.78 19.48
N ILE A 26 -11.38 33.92 20.24
CA ILE A 26 -11.94 32.64 20.67
C ILE A 26 -13.00 32.99 21.72
N ASN A 27 -14.24 33.19 21.29
CA ASN A 27 -15.37 33.13 22.21
C ASN A 27 -15.40 31.69 22.76
N ASP A 28 -15.05 31.54 24.03
CA ASP A 28 -15.06 30.25 24.73
C ASP A 28 -16.52 29.86 25.07
N ASP A 29 -17.27 29.42 24.06
CA ASP A 29 -18.61 28.81 24.21
C ASP A 29 -18.51 27.37 24.76
N SER A 30 -17.41 27.02 25.47
CA SER A 30 -17.22 25.68 26.01
C SER A 30 -18.13 25.41 27.21
N VAL A 31 -18.82 24.28 27.17
CA VAL A 31 -19.57 23.77 28.32
C VAL A 31 -18.61 22.94 29.14
N LYS A 32 -18.30 23.38 30.37
CA LYS A 32 -17.44 22.65 31.31
C LYS A 32 -18.21 21.53 32.00
N GLY A 33 -17.59 20.38 32.17
CA GLY A 33 -18.16 19.28 32.96
C GLY A 33 -18.42 19.70 34.40
N SER A 34 -19.55 19.27 34.97
CA SER A 34 -19.96 19.63 36.34
C SER A 34 -19.03 19.06 37.41
N GLY A 35 -18.30 17.99 37.10
CA GLY A 35 -17.55 17.15 38.03
C GLY A 35 -18.40 16.12 38.76
N ASN A 36 -19.72 16.10 38.54
CA ASN A 36 -20.65 15.17 39.18
C ASN A 36 -20.94 13.99 38.25
N ILE A 37 -20.21 12.89 38.43
CA ILE A 37 -20.35 11.69 37.60
C ILE A 37 -21.62 10.93 37.98
N ILE A 38 -22.47 10.68 36.98
CA ILE A 38 -23.67 9.84 37.10
C ILE A 38 -23.65 8.75 36.04
N SER A 39 -24.45 7.71 36.29
CA SER A 39 -24.78 6.69 35.28
C SER A 39 -26.29 6.63 35.09
N GLU A 40 -26.75 6.76 33.85
CA GLU A 40 -28.17 6.77 33.48
C GLU A 40 -28.48 5.65 32.48
N LYS A 41 -29.32 4.69 32.89
CA LYS A 41 -29.83 3.66 31.99
C LYS A 41 -30.87 4.25 31.04
N ARG A 42 -30.80 3.86 29.77
CA ARG A 42 -31.69 4.29 28.69
C ARG A 42 -32.54 3.11 28.23
N ASP A 43 -33.83 3.35 28.02
CA ASP A 43 -34.69 2.36 27.37
C ASP A 43 -34.26 2.21 25.90
N ALA A 44 -34.04 0.98 25.48
CA ALA A 44 -33.69 0.65 24.11
C ALA A 44 -34.40 -0.65 23.70
N SER A 45 -35.10 -0.61 22.57
CA SER A 45 -35.53 -1.84 21.89
C SER A 45 -34.32 -2.58 21.32
N SER A 46 -34.52 -3.80 20.81
CA SER A 46 -33.45 -4.52 20.10
C SER A 46 -32.97 -3.76 18.87
N PHE A 47 -31.66 -3.79 18.63
CA PHE A 47 -31.00 -3.23 17.45
C PHE A 47 -29.84 -4.15 17.07
N ASP A 48 -29.46 -4.14 15.80
CA ASP A 48 -28.29 -4.86 15.27
C ASP A 48 -27.29 -3.91 14.62
N SER A 49 -27.57 -2.61 14.66
CA SER A 49 -26.81 -1.57 14.01
C SER A 49 -26.59 -0.40 14.97
N ILE A 50 -25.47 0.30 14.85
CA ILE A 50 -25.15 1.50 15.65
C ILE A 50 -24.69 2.65 14.75
N SER A 51 -25.15 3.86 15.06
CA SER A 51 -24.79 5.10 14.37
C SER A 51 -24.39 6.18 15.35
N ASN A 52 -23.11 6.55 15.34
CA ASN A 52 -22.56 7.62 16.16
C ASN A 52 -22.41 8.92 15.38
N HIS A 53 -23.03 9.98 15.90
CA HIS A 53 -22.92 11.36 15.42
C HIS A 53 -22.50 12.31 16.54
N SER A 54 -21.87 11.77 17.59
CA SER A 54 -21.60 12.48 18.83
C SER A 54 -20.10 12.52 19.16
N PRO A 55 -19.66 13.41 20.06
CA PRO A 55 -18.28 13.42 20.55
C PRO A 55 -18.05 12.45 21.71
N PHE A 56 -19.02 11.58 22.02
CA PHE A 56 -18.98 10.67 23.15
C PHE A 56 -18.34 9.35 22.76
N ASP A 57 -17.53 8.81 23.67
CA ASP A 57 -16.95 7.49 23.48
C ASP A 57 -18.05 6.43 23.56
N ILE A 58 -17.88 5.36 22.79
CA ILE A 58 -18.82 4.24 22.76
C ILE A 58 -18.07 2.96 23.11
N GLU A 59 -18.59 2.25 24.11
CA GLU A 59 -18.15 0.90 24.45
C GLU A 59 -19.28 -0.07 24.15
N LEU A 60 -19.14 -0.89 23.10
CA LEU A 60 -20.13 -1.87 22.69
C LEU A 60 -19.63 -3.28 22.92
N VAL A 61 -20.48 -4.13 23.51
CA VAL A 61 -20.23 -5.58 23.67
C VAL A 61 -21.37 -6.39 23.06
N VAL A 62 -21.04 -7.40 22.25
CA VAL A 62 -22.03 -8.36 21.73
C VAL A 62 -22.14 -9.55 22.69
N ASP A 63 -22.94 -9.41 23.75
CA ASP A 63 -23.06 -10.40 24.83
C ASP A 63 -24.46 -11.05 24.95
N GLY A 64 -25.35 -10.83 23.98
CA GLY A 64 -26.68 -11.46 23.97
C GLY A 64 -27.77 -10.69 24.71
N LYS A 65 -27.44 -9.56 25.35
CA LYS A 65 -28.43 -8.67 26.01
C LYS A 65 -28.65 -7.42 25.16
N ASN A 66 -29.68 -6.65 25.48
CA ASN A 66 -29.89 -5.32 24.91
C ASN A 66 -29.93 -4.32 26.07
N SER A 67 -28.94 -3.42 26.14
CA SER A 67 -28.93 -2.35 27.13
C SER A 67 -28.11 -1.16 26.65
N VAL A 68 -28.55 0.03 27.04
CA VAL A 68 -27.83 1.29 26.81
C VAL A 68 -27.71 2.02 28.14
N GLU A 69 -26.50 2.46 28.47
CA GLU A 69 -26.19 3.19 29.69
C GLU A 69 -25.22 4.34 29.35
N VAL A 70 -25.49 5.53 29.87
CA VAL A 70 -24.66 6.72 29.63
C VAL A 70 -24.00 7.12 30.95
N GLU A 71 -22.68 7.14 30.97
CA GLU A 71 -21.87 7.48 32.14
C GLU A 71 -21.03 8.74 31.88
N GLY A 72 -21.04 9.69 32.81
CA GLY A 72 -20.25 10.92 32.70
C GLY A 72 -20.77 12.04 33.60
N ASP A 73 -20.27 13.26 33.39
CA ASP A 73 -20.76 14.45 34.09
C ASP A 73 -22.27 14.65 33.85
N ASP A 74 -23.05 14.90 34.90
CA ASP A 74 -24.50 14.99 34.83
C ASP A 74 -25.05 16.02 33.83
N ASN A 75 -24.31 17.11 33.59
CA ASN A 75 -24.66 18.12 32.59
C ASN A 75 -24.40 17.65 31.15
N PHE A 76 -23.50 16.69 30.94
CA PHE A 76 -23.25 16.09 29.62
C PHE A 76 -24.13 14.87 29.37
N VAL A 77 -24.38 14.04 30.39
CA VAL A 77 -25.28 12.87 30.30
C VAL A 77 -26.68 13.29 29.81
N LYS A 78 -27.17 14.46 30.24
CA LYS A 78 -28.46 15.04 29.82
C LYS A 78 -28.50 15.50 28.36
N GLU A 79 -27.34 15.75 27.76
CA GLU A 79 -27.19 16.21 26.38
C GLU A 79 -26.99 15.04 25.40
N VAL A 80 -26.76 13.82 25.89
CA VAL A 80 -26.70 12.61 25.08
C VAL A 80 -28.11 12.16 24.73
N GLU A 81 -28.41 12.07 23.44
CA GLU A 81 -29.64 11.46 22.93
C GLU A 81 -29.33 10.07 22.36
N THR A 82 -30.02 9.05 22.88
CA THR A 82 -29.96 7.66 22.42
C THR A 82 -31.35 7.21 21.98
N VAL A 83 -31.53 6.91 20.70
CA VAL A 83 -32.83 6.51 20.13
C VAL A 83 -32.64 5.32 19.22
N VAL A 84 -33.53 4.31 19.30
CA VAL A 84 -33.56 3.22 18.33
C VAL A 84 -34.51 3.59 17.19
N GLU A 85 -33.96 3.79 16.00
CA GLU A 85 -34.69 4.09 14.77
C GLU A 85 -34.62 2.84 13.86
N GLY A 86 -35.73 2.11 13.74
CA GLY A 86 -35.73 0.80 13.05
C GLY A 86 -34.89 -0.23 13.81
N ASN A 87 -33.81 -0.71 13.21
CA ASN A 87 -32.85 -1.64 13.82
C ASN A 87 -31.54 -0.95 14.25
N THR A 88 -31.49 0.38 14.24
CA THR A 88 -30.28 1.14 14.49
C THR A 88 -30.38 1.93 15.79
N LEU A 89 -29.43 1.73 16.70
CA LEU A 89 -29.20 2.65 17.82
C LEU A 89 -28.48 3.90 17.31
N VAL A 90 -29.16 5.04 17.36
CA VAL A 90 -28.63 6.35 16.98
C VAL A 90 -28.20 7.10 18.24
N ILE A 91 -26.93 7.52 18.27
CA ILE A 91 -26.33 8.30 19.36
C ILE A 91 -25.94 9.67 18.81
N ARG A 92 -26.50 10.74 19.38
CA ARG A 92 -26.27 12.13 18.92
C ARG A 92 -26.42 13.13 20.06
N ASN A 93 -26.03 14.38 19.80
CA ASN A 93 -26.30 15.48 20.73
C ASN A 93 -27.78 15.87 20.68
N LYS A 94 -28.39 16.08 21.86
CA LYS A 94 -29.76 16.56 22.00
C LYS A 94 -29.92 18.01 21.55
N LYS A 95 -28.97 18.88 21.93
CA LYS A 95 -28.90 20.27 21.44
C LYS A 95 -28.16 20.34 20.10
N LYS A 96 -28.72 21.10 19.16
CA LYS A 96 -28.10 21.46 17.88
C LYS A 96 -27.36 22.79 18.03
N GLY A 97 -26.10 22.89 17.60
CA GLY A 97 -25.32 24.14 17.66
C GLY A 97 -23.81 23.91 17.79
N ARG A 98 -23.01 24.99 17.79
CA ARG A 98 -21.58 24.94 18.10
C ARG A 98 -21.41 24.83 19.61
N PHE A 99 -21.13 23.63 20.10
CA PHE A 99 -20.80 23.39 21.50
C PHE A 99 -19.47 22.65 21.56
N HIS A 100 -18.53 23.15 22.36
CA HIS A 100 -17.28 22.46 22.64
C HIS A 100 -17.37 21.87 24.05
N PHE A 101 -17.21 20.54 24.16
CA PHE A 101 -17.16 19.86 25.45
C PHE A 101 -15.76 20.04 26.04
N ALA A 102 -15.67 20.75 27.16
CA ALA A 102 -14.44 20.82 27.95
C ALA A 102 -14.51 19.73 29.04
N TRP A 103 -13.95 18.56 28.73
CA TRP A 103 -13.84 17.44 29.66
C TRP A 103 -13.01 17.83 30.88
N LYS A 104 -13.52 17.59 32.08
CA LYS A 104 -12.78 17.87 33.33
C LYS A 104 -12.01 16.65 33.85
N ASN A 105 -12.60 15.46 33.71
CA ASN A 105 -12.05 14.20 34.23
C ASN A 105 -11.89 13.16 33.10
N SER A 106 -13.00 12.58 32.64
CA SER A 106 -13.05 11.56 31.60
C SER A 106 -14.13 11.92 30.57
N PRO A 107 -13.99 11.51 29.30
CA PRO A 107 -15.05 11.65 28.32
C PRO A 107 -16.35 11.00 28.81
N THR A 108 -17.49 11.57 28.45
CA THR A 108 -18.78 10.87 28.62
C THR A 108 -18.79 9.65 27.72
N THR A 109 -19.17 8.50 28.27
CA THR A 109 -19.16 7.20 27.58
C THR A 109 -20.56 6.63 27.48
N VAL A 110 -20.92 6.13 26.30
CA VAL A 110 -22.14 5.36 26.05
C VAL A 110 -21.79 3.88 26.01
N LYS A 111 -22.21 3.15 27.04
CA LYS A 111 -22.06 1.70 27.17
C LYS A 111 -23.25 1.00 26.54
N VAL A 112 -22.97 0.12 25.59
CA VAL A 112 -23.95 -0.56 24.75
C VAL A 112 -23.74 -2.07 24.84
N SER A 113 -24.82 -2.82 25.02
CA SER A 113 -24.82 -4.26 24.83
C SER A 113 -25.93 -4.63 23.85
N THR A 114 -25.61 -5.54 22.93
CA THR A 114 -26.55 -6.06 21.92
C THR A 114 -26.38 -7.57 21.72
N ALA A 115 -27.44 -8.23 21.22
CA ALA A 115 -27.39 -9.62 20.82
C ALA A 115 -26.65 -9.88 19.50
N ALA A 116 -26.60 -8.89 18.60
CA ALA A 116 -25.93 -9.00 17.32
C ALA A 116 -25.47 -7.63 16.84
N LEU A 117 -24.42 -7.60 16.01
CA LEU A 117 -23.96 -6.39 15.35
C LEU A 117 -23.65 -6.70 13.88
N VAL A 118 -24.31 -6.00 12.97
CA VAL A 118 -24.13 -6.15 11.52
C VAL A 118 -23.64 -4.87 10.86
N LYS A 119 -23.89 -3.69 11.46
CA LYS A 119 -23.47 -2.39 10.92
C LYS A 119 -23.04 -1.40 11.99
N VAL A 120 -21.97 -0.66 11.69
CA VAL A 120 -21.44 0.43 12.49
C VAL A 120 -21.23 1.64 11.57
N LEU A 121 -21.77 2.80 11.96
CA LEU A 121 -21.48 4.08 11.32
C LEU A 121 -20.92 5.05 12.36
N ASN A 122 -19.75 5.62 12.10
CA ASN A 122 -19.17 6.69 12.92
C ASN A 122 -18.92 7.93 12.08
N THR A 123 -19.67 8.98 12.36
CA THR A 123 -19.42 10.34 11.86
C THR A 123 -19.02 11.29 13.00
N GLY A 124 -19.04 10.77 14.23
CA GLY A 124 -18.71 11.48 15.45
C GLY A 124 -17.20 11.53 15.72
N SER A 125 -16.82 12.31 16.73
CA SER A 125 -15.43 12.45 17.16
C SER A 125 -15.07 11.61 18.38
N GLY A 126 -16.04 10.88 18.94
CA GLY A 126 -15.78 9.97 20.06
C GLY A 126 -15.24 8.63 19.56
N ASP A 127 -14.41 8.01 20.38
CA ASP A 127 -13.80 6.72 20.06
C ASP A 127 -14.80 5.58 20.22
N MET A 128 -14.68 4.54 19.42
CA MET A 128 -15.52 3.35 19.52
C MET A 128 -14.69 2.11 19.84
N ARG A 129 -15.05 1.43 20.93
CA ARG A 129 -14.51 0.12 21.30
C ARG A 129 -15.60 -0.92 21.14
N LEU A 130 -15.45 -1.77 20.13
CA LEU A 130 -16.40 -2.83 19.78
C LEU A 130 -15.80 -4.19 20.17
N SER A 131 -16.42 -4.87 21.13
CA SER A 131 -15.87 -6.08 21.73
C SER A 131 -16.75 -7.30 21.56
N GLN A 132 -16.09 -8.47 21.50
CA GLN A 132 -16.74 -9.78 21.38
C GLN A 132 -17.59 -9.91 20.10
N ILE A 133 -17.18 -9.24 19.02
CA ILE A 133 -17.86 -9.36 17.73
C ILE A 133 -17.85 -10.83 17.29
N LYS A 134 -19.03 -11.33 16.91
CA LYS A 134 -19.18 -12.66 16.33
C LYS A 134 -20.34 -12.65 15.34
N ASN A 135 -20.02 -12.53 14.06
CA ASN A 135 -21.03 -12.44 13.01
C ASN A 135 -20.58 -13.08 11.70
N GLU A 136 -21.55 -13.30 10.82
CA GLU A 136 -21.31 -13.73 9.45
C GLU A 136 -20.82 -12.55 8.59
N LYS A 137 -21.41 -11.37 8.81
CA LYS A 137 -21.07 -10.16 8.06
C LYS A 137 -21.10 -8.96 8.98
N LEU A 138 -20.10 -8.09 8.84
CA LEU A 138 -19.99 -6.79 9.48
C LEU A 138 -19.74 -5.72 8.43
N GLU A 139 -20.48 -4.63 8.50
CA GLU A 139 -20.19 -3.39 7.80
C GLU A 139 -19.72 -2.34 8.81
N ILE A 140 -18.57 -1.71 8.56
CA ILE A 140 -18.10 -0.56 9.34
C ILE A 140 -17.90 0.61 8.37
N ILE A 141 -18.44 1.77 8.72
CA ILE A 141 -18.26 3.03 8.00
C ILE A 141 -17.70 4.05 8.99
N SER A 142 -16.47 4.52 8.75
CA SER A 142 -15.78 5.52 9.56
C SER A 142 -15.54 6.80 8.75
N GLU A 143 -16.31 7.83 9.03
CA GLU A 143 -16.24 9.16 8.38
C GLU A 143 -15.80 10.25 9.36
N GLY A 144 -15.86 9.96 10.67
CA GLY A 144 -15.48 10.87 11.74
C GLY A 144 -13.99 10.84 12.08
N PRO A 145 -13.53 11.76 12.94
CA PRO A 145 -12.15 11.79 13.42
C PRO A 145 -11.89 10.87 14.63
N GLY A 146 -12.91 10.20 15.17
CA GLY A 146 -12.75 9.30 16.32
C GLY A 146 -12.22 7.92 15.92
N ASP A 147 -11.41 7.31 16.78
CA ASP A 147 -10.76 6.04 16.51
C ASP A 147 -11.72 4.86 16.69
N ILE A 148 -11.45 3.75 15.99
CA ILE A 148 -12.24 2.52 16.11
C ILE A 148 -11.34 1.35 16.47
N GLN A 149 -11.63 0.70 17.59
CA GLN A 149 -11.02 -0.56 17.97
C GLN A 149 -12.05 -1.69 17.97
N VAL A 150 -11.73 -2.80 17.29
CA VAL A 150 -12.62 -3.95 17.18
C VAL A 150 -11.93 -5.24 17.59
N SER A 151 -12.62 -6.08 18.37
CA SER A 151 -12.16 -7.41 18.76
C SER A 151 -13.22 -8.50 18.54
N GLY A 152 -12.77 -9.71 18.22
CA GLY A 152 -13.63 -10.89 18.03
C GLY A 152 -13.36 -11.61 16.70
N SER A 153 -14.41 -12.02 16.00
CA SER A 153 -14.34 -12.69 14.70
C SER A 153 -15.49 -12.30 13.78
N SER A 154 -15.19 -12.10 12.49
CA SER A 154 -16.19 -11.93 11.42
C SER A 154 -15.83 -12.80 10.21
N ASN A 155 -16.81 -13.41 9.54
CA ASN A 155 -16.54 -14.11 8.28
C ASN A 155 -16.33 -13.13 7.12
N GLU A 156 -17.16 -12.08 7.02
CA GLU A 156 -17.07 -11.04 5.98
C GLU A 156 -17.05 -9.65 6.62
N LEU A 157 -16.02 -8.86 6.32
CA LEU A 157 -15.92 -7.47 6.73
C LEU A 157 -15.96 -6.58 5.48
N ASN A 158 -16.95 -5.70 5.43
CA ASN A 158 -16.98 -4.56 4.52
C ASN A 158 -16.62 -3.32 5.30
N PHE A 159 -15.54 -2.66 4.90
CA PHE A 159 -15.01 -1.53 5.65
C PHE A 159 -14.77 -0.32 4.74
N HIS A 160 -15.37 0.82 5.09
CA HIS A 160 -15.18 2.10 4.42
C HIS A 160 -14.61 3.12 5.42
N ALA A 161 -13.42 3.65 5.14
CA ALA A 161 -12.75 4.65 5.94
C ALA A 161 -12.51 5.93 5.12
N SER A 162 -13.22 6.99 5.44
CA SER A 162 -13.06 8.34 4.85
C SER A 162 -12.71 9.40 5.89
N GLY A 163 -12.87 9.09 7.17
CA GLY A 163 -12.47 9.93 8.29
C GLY A 163 -10.97 9.95 8.57
N SER A 164 -10.58 10.73 9.58
CA SER A 164 -9.19 10.87 10.00
C SER A 164 -8.82 10.05 11.24
N GLY A 165 -9.79 9.37 11.86
CA GLY A 165 -9.52 8.48 12.99
C GLY A 165 -8.88 7.18 12.55
N ASP A 166 -8.04 6.63 13.40
CA ASP A 166 -7.32 5.37 13.15
C ASP A 166 -8.21 4.17 13.48
N ILE A 167 -8.03 3.08 12.74
CA ILE A 167 -8.81 1.87 12.90
C ILE A 167 -7.91 0.68 13.24
N SER A 168 -8.10 0.14 14.45
CA SER A 168 -7.38 -1.02 14.96
C SER A 168 -8.27 -2.27 14.96
N LEU A 169 -8.06 -3.13 13.97
CA LEU A 169 -8.65 -4.48 13.82
C LEU A 169 -7.67 -5.59 14.19
N ARG A 170 -6.58 -5.26 14.90
CA ARG A 170 -5.56 -6.22 15.38
C ARG A 170 -6.10 -7.43 16.14
N GLN A 171 -7.23 -7.26 16.83
CA GLN A 171 -7.87 -8.30 17.64
C GLN A 171 -9.13 -8.89 16.97
N LEU A 172 -9.36 -8.58 15.69
CA LEU A 172 -10.48 -9.10 14.91
C LEU A 172 -9.97 -10.11 13.88
N ASN A 173 -10.37 -11.37 14.03
CA ASN A 173 -10.08 -12.41 13.04
C ASN A 173 -11.10 -12.32 11.90
N THR A 174 -10.62 -12.10 10.68
CA THR A 174 -11.49 -11.99 9.49
C THR A 174 -11.12 -13.00 8.42
N LYS A 175 -12.11 -13.52 7.69
CA LYS A 175 -11.84 -14.39 6.52
C LYS A 175 -11.78 -13.56 5.25
N LYS A 176 -12.86 -12.85 4.94
CA LYS A 176 -13.00 -12.03 3.73
C LYS A 176 -13.06 -10.56 4.11
N VAL A 177 -12.22 -9.74 3.49
CA VAL A 177 -12.19 -8.30 3.70
C VAL A 177 -12.38 -7.58 2.37
N THR A 178 -13.35 -6.66 2.34
CA THR A 178 -13.47 -5.61 1.33
C THR A 178 -13.22 -4.28 2.02
N LEU A 179 -12.19 -3.56 1.61
CA LEU A 179 -11.69 -2.34 2.24
C LEU A 179 -11.61 -1.20 1.23
N GLU A 180 -12.19 -0.06 1.58
CA GLU A 180 -12.01 1.20 0.88
C GLU A 180 -11.50 2.28 1.85
N MET A 181 -10.30 2.80 1.58
CA MET A 181 -9.67 3.87 2.36
C MET A 181 -9.49 5.12 1.48
N SER A 182 -10.17 6.19 1.84
CA SER A 182 -10.11 7.49 1.16
C SER A 182 -9.70 8.64 2.08
N GLY A 183 -9.75 8.43 3.40
CA GLY A 183 -9.32 9.39 4.41
C GLY A 183 -7.83 9.32 4.74
N PRO A 184 -7.37 10.17 5.66
CA PRO A 184 -5.99 10.16 6.15
C PRO A 184 -5.75 9.22 7.34
N GLY A 185 -6.79 8.59 7.91
CA GLY A 185 -6.64 7.68 9.05
C GLY A 185 -6.07 6.32 8.66
N ASP A 186 -5.24 5.76 9.54
CA ASP A 186 -4.55 4.50 9.31
C ASP A 186 -5.44 3.31 9.66
N THR A 187 -5.16 2.14 9.06
CA THR A 187 -5.89 0.91 9.36
C THR A 187 -4.93 -0.25 9.59
N GLU A 188 -5.15 -0.95 10.70
CA GLU A 188 -4.34 -2.10 11.08
C GLU A 188 -5.19 -3.37 11.24
N PHE A 189 -4.80 -4.44 10.55
CA PHE A 189 -5.38 -5.77 10.68
C PHE A 189 -4.43 -6.75 11.37
N GLY A 190 -5.00 -7.60 12.23
CA GLY A 190 -4.29 -8.74 12.81
C GLY A 190 -4.17 -9.88 11.81
N GLU A 191 -5.30 -10.45 11.40
CA GLU A 191 -5.33 -11.59 10.47
C GLU A 191 -6.47 -11.50 9.45
N VAL A 192 -6.15 -11.78 8.19
CA VAL A 192 -7.09 -11.99 7.08
C VAL A 192 -6.82 -13.37 6.48
N SER A 193 -7.78 -14.30 6.58
CA SER A 193 -7.52 -15.74 6.38
C SER A 193 -8.19 -16.38 5.16
N GLN A 194 -8.72 -15.61 4.20
CA GLN A 194 -9.30 -16.18 2.97
C GLN A 194 -9.19 -15.28 1.73
N SER A 195 -9.60 -14.01 1.80
CA SER A 195 -9.54 -13.10 0.65
C SER A 195 -9.45 -11.64 1.07
N LEU A 196 -8.69 -10.85 0.32
CA LEU A 196 -8.55 -9.41 0.52
C LEU A 196 -8.83 -8.66 -0.78
N HIS A 197 -9.73 -7.69 -0.72
CA HIS A 197 -9.90 -6.66 -1.73
C HIS A 197 -9.70 -5.31 -1.05
N ALA A 198 -8.60 -4.62 -1.34
CA ALA A 198 -8.24 -3.35 -0.72
C ALA A 198 -8.07 -2.26 -1.78
N LYS A 199 -8.76 -1.13 -1.59
CA LYS A 199 -8.64 0.06 -2.41
C LYS A 199 -8.24 1.24 -1.55
N LEU A 200 -7.12 1.86 -1.87
CA LEU A 200 -6.52 2.96 -1.14
C LEU A 200 -6.37 4.16 -2.08
N SER A 201 -7.18 5.19 -1.85
CA SER A 201 -7.11 6.47 -2.56
C SER A 201 -6.76 7.65 -1.63
N GLY A 202 -6.78 7.42 -0.31
CA GLY A 202 -6.42 8.40 0.71
C GLY A 202 -4.93 8.40 1.04
N SER A 203 -4.57 9.14 2.08
CA SER A 203 -3.20 9.22 2.60
C SER A 203 -2.94 8.33 3.82
N GLY A 204 -3.96 7.65 4.33
CA GLY A 204 -3.81 6.71 5.43
C GLY A 204 -3.13 5.42 4.98
N ASP A 205 -2.34 4.84 5.88
CA ASP A 205 -1.57 3.63 5.67
C ASP A 205 -2.37 2.38 6.07
N LEU A 206 -2.13 1.28 5.35
CA LEU A 206 -2.71 -0.02 5.66
C LEU A 206 -1.63 -1.00 6.10
N ASN A 207 -1.79 -1.57 7.29
CA ASN A 207 -0.91 -2.61 7.81
C ASN A 207 -1.70 -3.90 8.04
N ILE A 208 -1.26 -5.01 7.43
CA ILE A 208 -1.86 -6.33 7.63
C ILE A 208 -0.78 -7.29 8.15
N ALA A 209 -0.85 -7.63 9.44
CA ALA A 209 0.19 -8.39 10.12
C ALA A 209 0.28 -9.85 9.67
N LYS A 210 -0.86 -10.45 9.28
CA LYS A 210 -0.91 -11.83 8.77
C LYS A 210 -1.98 -12.00 7.71
N LEU A 211 -1.55 -12.26 6.49
CA LEU A 211 -2.40 -12.66 5.37
C LEU A 211 -2.25 -14.16 5.09
N GLN A 212 -3.38 -14.85 4.97
CA GLN A 212 -3.45 -16.17 4.36
C GLN A 212 -4.64 -16.19 3.39
N SER A 213 -4.36 -16.05 2.10
CA SER A 213 -5.39 -15.74 1.12
C SER A 213 -5.33 -16.63 -0.13
N GLU A 214 -6.48 -16.88 -0.73
CA GLU A 214 -6.57 -17.49 -2.06
C GLU A 214 -6.49 -16.42 -3.18
N GLN A 215 -7.01 -15.22 -2.90
CA GLN A 215 -7.09 -14.09 -3.83
C GLN A 215 -6.89 -12.78 -3.07
N THR A 216 -5.92 -12.01 -3.52
CA THR A 216 -5.58 -10.70 -2.96
C THR A 216 -5.52 -9.69 -4.09
N THR A 217 -6.38 -8.68 -4.03
CA THR A 217 -6.39 -7.54 -4.96
C THR A 217 -6.14 -6.27 -4.17
N ILE A 218 -5.11 -5.51 -4.56
CA ILE A 218 -4.72 -4.25 -3.94
C ILE A 218 -4.67 -3.18 -5.03
N SER A 219 -5.41 -2.08 -4.83
CA SER A 219 -5.38 -0.92 -5.72
C SER A 219 -4.97 0.32 -4.94
N ILE A 220 -3.85 0.93 -5.31
CA ILE A 220 -3.29 2.13 -4.64
C ILE A 220 -3.26 3.26 -5.66
N SER A 221 -4.10 4.28 -5.45
CA SER A 221 -4.12 5.51 -6.23
C SER A 221 -3.79 6.76 -5.39
N GLY A 222 -3.72 6.60 -4.06
CA GLY A 222 -3.38 7.67 -3.12
C GLY A 222 -1.89 7.68 -2.74
N PRO A 223 -1.49 8.59 -1.84
CA PRO A 223 -0.14 8.63 -1.28
C PRO A 223 0.07 7.69 -0.08
N GLY A 224 -0.98 7.04 0.43
CA GLY A 224 -0.87 6.10 1.56
C GLY A 224 -0.17 4.79 1.18
N ASN A 225 0.59 4.25 2.13
CA ASN A 225 1.41 3.05 1.98
C ASN A 225 0.65 1.79 2.39
N VAL A 226 1.09 0.66 1.87
CA VAL A 226 0.57 -0.66 2.25
C VAL A 226 1.71 -1.56 2.67
N ASN A 227 1.65 -2.06 3.91
CA ASN A 227 2.54 -3.11 4.40
C ASN A 227 1.72 -4.37 4.67
N LEU A 228 2.11 -5.45 4.02
CA LEU A 228 1.45 -6.74 4.14
C LEU A 228 2.47 -7.83 4.41
N ARG A 229 2.17 -8.71 5.37
CA ARG A 229 2.94 -9.93 5.57
C ARG A 229 2.07 -11.16 5.40
N GLY A 230 2.50 -12.08 4.54
CA GLY A 230 1.93 -13.42 4.48
C GLY A 230 1.70 -13.94 3.06
N VAL A 231 0.87 -14.98 2.98
CA VAL A 231 0.75 -15.84 1.81
C VAL A 231 -0.54 -15.57 1.04
N THR A 232 -0.42 -15.50 -0.29
CA THR A 232 -1.56 -15.39 -1.20
C THR A 232 -1.29 -16.19 -2.46
N LYS A 233 -2.24 -17.01 -2.93
CA LYS A 233 -2.05 -17.80 -4.17
C LYS A 233 -2.13 -16.96 -5.43
N ASN A 234 -3.13 -16.08 -5.50
CA ASN A 234 -3.32 -15.17 -6.61
C ASN A 234 -3.21 -13.74 -6.09
N LEU A 235 -2.23 -13.01 -6.60
CA LEU A 235 -1.95 -11.62 -6.23
C LEU A 235 -2.18 -10.73 -7.45
N GLU A 236 -2.99 -9.70 -7.27
CA GLU A 236 -3.25 -8.66 -8.24
C GLU A 236 -3.00 -7.29 -7.61
N ILE A 237 -2.11 -6.51 -8.22
CA ILE A 237 -1.71 -5.20 -7.73
C ILE A 237 -1.87 -4.19 -8.86
N ASP A 238 -2.56 -3.09 -8.57
CA ASP A 238 -2.63 -1.90 -9.41
C ASP A 238 -2.14 -0.69 -8.61
N MET A 239 -1.00 -0.13 -9.01
CA MET A 239 -0.35 1.00 -8.36
C MET A 239 -0.24 2.17 -9.33
N SER A 240 -1.10 3.17 -9.16
CA SER A 240 -1.09 4.45 -9.90
C SER A 240 -0.77 5.65 -9.01
N GLY A 241 -0.84 5.47 -7.68
CA GLY A 241 -0.51 6.48 -6.68
C GLY A 241 0.99 6.61 -6.39
N SER A 242 1.31 7.48 -5.43
CA SER A 242 2.68 7.68 -4.94
C SER A 242 3.01 6.92 -3.67
N GLY A 243 2.05 6.18 -3.11
CA GLY A 243 2.27 5.34 -1.94
C GLY A 243 3.05 4.07 -2.30
N ASP A 244 3.85 3.62 -1.35
CA ASP A 244 4.69 2.44 -1.49
C ASP A 244 3.93 1.17 -1.06
N LEU A 245 4.27 0.05 -1.69
CA LEU A 245 3.74 -1.26 -1.34
C LEU A 245 4.87 -2.20 -0.95
N SER A 246 4.84 -2.69 0.28
CA SER A 246 5.72 -3.76 0.76
C SER A 246 4.92 -5.02 1.04
N ILE A 247 5.28 -6.12 0.38
CA ILE A 247 4.71 -7.45 0.65
C ILE A 247 5.82 -8.40 1.06
N ASP A 248 5.80 -8.81 2.32
CA ASP A 248 6.73 -9.77 2.88
C ASP A 248 6.17 -11.19 2.91
N GLU A 249 7.05 -12.15 2.62
CA GLU A 249 6.76 -13.59 2.69
C GLU A 249 5.64 -14.09 1.75
N VAL A 250 5.50 -13.49 0.57
CA VAL A 250 4.54 -13.92 -0.45
C VAL A 250 4.79 -15.37 -0.88
N GLN A 251 3.72 -16.12 -1.14
CA GLN A 251 3.77 -17.49 -1.69
C GLN A 251 2.72 -17.63 -2.80
N ALA A 252 3.00 -16.98 -3.93
CA ALA A 252 2.07 -16.85 -5.05
C ALA A 252 2.22 -17.95 -6.09
N GLU A 253 1.09 -18.48 -6.55
CA GLU A 253 1.05 -19.23 -7.81
C GLU A 253 1.09 -18.27 -8.99
N LYS A 254 0.41 -17.12 -8.87
CA LYS A 254 0.38 -16.06 -9.88
C LYS A 254 0.42 -14.70 -9.20
N ALA A 255 1.34 -13.85 -9.63
CA ALA A 255 1.40 -12.44 -9.28
C ALA A 255 1.28 -11.59 -10.55
N ASN A 256 0.22 -10.80 -10.65
CA ASN A 256 -0.01 -9.83 -11.71
C ASN A 256 0.10 -8.43 -11.12
N ILE A 257 1.02 -7.64 -11.66
CA ILE A 257 1.38 -6.34 -11.09
C ILE A 257 1.42 -5.31 -12.21
N GLU A 258 0.65 -4.25 -12.03
CA GLU A 258 0.66 -3.07 -12.90
C GLU A 258 1.06 -1.84 -12.07
N MET A 259 2.09 -1.14 -12.53
CA MET A 259 2.67 -0.01 -11.84
C MET A 259 2.86 1.15 -12.81
N SER A 260 2.00 2.15 -12.68
CA SER A 260 1.97 3.36 -13.51
C SER A 260 2.30 4.64 -12.73
N GLY A 261 2.28 4.56 -11.39
CA GLY A 261 2.60 5.67 -10.49
C GLY A 261 4.10 5.79 -10.16
N PRO A 262 4.46 6.81 -9.35
CA PRO A 262 5.81 6.99 -8.85
C PRO A 262 6.14 6.18 -7.58
N GLY A 263 5.18 5.49 -6.96
CA GLY A 263 5.39 4.70 -5.72
C GLY A 263 6.24 3.45 -5.94
N GLU A 264 6.97 3.04 -4.90
CA GLU A 264 7.88 1.89 -4.92
C GLU A 264 7.17 0.59 -4.54
N LEU A 265 7.61 -0.51 -5.15
CA LEU A 265 7.15 -1.86 -4.83
C LEU A 265 8.31 -2.71 -4.31
N SER A 266 8.15 -3.24 -3.09
CA SER A 266 9.07 -4.23 -2.51
C SER A 266 8.37 -5.57 -2.29
N LEU A 267 8.95 -6.65 -2.80
CA LEU A 267 8.41 -8.01 -2.68
C LEU A 267 9.45 -8.99 -2.13
N SER A 268 9.05 -9.81 -1.16
CA SER A 268 9.85 -10.93 -0.68
C SER A 268 9.05 -12.23 -0.61
N GLY A 269 9.70 -13.38 -0.80
CA GLY A 269 9.06 -14.70 -0.77
C GLY A 269 9.26 -15.51 -2.06
N GLU A 270 8.19 -16.13 -2.57
CA GLU A 270 8.19 -16.94 -3.79
C GLU A 270 6.94 -16.69 -4.65
N ALA A 271 7.14 -16.58 -5.97
CA ALA A 271 6.08 -16.53 -6.97
C ALA A 271 6.39 -17.54 -8.10
N LYS A 272 5.48 -18.49 -8.35
CA LYS A 272 5.64 -19.46 -9.46
C LYS A 272 5.56 -18.80 -10.83
N SER A 273 4.71 -17.78 -10.95
CA SER A 273 4.55 -16.98 -12.16
C SER A 273 4.41 -15.51 -11.78
N LEU A 274 5.25 -14.65 -12.36
CA LEU A 274 5.20 -13.20 -12.20
C LEU A 274 4.93 -12.54 -13.55
N LYS A 275 3.91 -11.68 -13.60
CA LYS A 275 3.69 -10.74 -14.68
C LYS A 275 3.78 -9.33 -14.11
N LEU A 276 4.78 -8.58 -14.54
CA LEU A 276 5.02 -7.20 -14.10
C LEU A 276 4.96 -6.26 -15.30
N ARG A 277 4.17 -5.19 -15.17
CA ARG A 277 4.12 -4.08 -16.12
C ARG A 277 4.43 -2.78 -15.39
N ALA A 278 5.59 -2.22 -15.66
CA ALA A 278 6.02 -0.93 -15.14
C ALA A 278 6.00 0.12 -16.26
N SER A 279 5.20 1.16 -16.10
CA SER A 279 5.14 2.32 -16.99
C SER A 279 5.38 3.64 -16.25
N GLY A 280 5.29 3.63 -14.92
CA GLY A 280 5.60 4.74 -14.04
C GLY A 280 7.10 4.88 -13.72
N SER A 281 7.42 5.76 -12.78
CA SER A 281 8.78 6.04 -12.33
C SER A 281 9.16 5.36 -11.02
N GLY A 282 8.22 4.66 -10.38
CA GLY A 282 8.50 3.90 -9.17
C GLY A 282 9.39 2.70 -9.44
N ASN A 283 10.26 2.36 -8.51
CA ASN A 283 11.17 1.21 -8.66
C ASN A 283 10.50 -0.08 -8.16
N VAL A 284 11.05 -1.22 -8.60
CA VAL A 284 10.65 -2.54 -8.09
C VAL A 284 11.86 -3.24 -7.48
N ASP A 285 11.83 -3.44 -6.16
CA ASP A 285 12.76 -4.29 -5.42
C ASP A 285 12.15 -5.68 -5.21
N ALA A 286 12.63 -6.64 -5.99
CA ALA A 286 12.33 -8.06 -5.86
C ALA A 286 13.60 -8.87 -5.53
N LEU A 287 14.57 -8.26 -4.83
CA LEU A 287 15.84 -8.90 -4.45
C LEU A 287 15.65 -10.05 -3.44
N ARG A 288 14.52 -10.07 -2.73
CA ARG A 288 14.17 -11.15 -1.79
C ARG A 288 13.05 -12.06 -2.32
N LEU A 289 12.70 -11.93 -3.60
CA LEU A 289 11.67 -12.73 -4.25
C LEU A 289 12.30 -13.82 -5.13
N LYS A 290 11.88 -15.07 -4.93
CA LYS A 290 12.14 -16.17 -5.85
C LYS A 290 11.06 -16.23 -6.90
N VAL A 291 11.44 -16.18 -8.17
CA VAL A 291 10.51 -16.19 -9.30
C VAL A 291 10.73 -17.44 -10.14
N GLY A 292 9.64 -18.15 -10.43
CA GLY A 292 9.57 -19.18 -11.46
C GLY A 292 9.56 -18.54 -12.85
N ASP A 293 8.46 -18.69 -13.59
CA ASP A 293 8.28 -18.02 -14.89
C ASP A 293 8.02 -16.53 -14.71
N ALA A 294 8.56 -15.69 -15.60
CA ALA A 294 8.42 -14.24 -15.54
C ALA A 294 8.11 -13.61 -16.91
N ASP A 295 7.17 -12.67 -16.93
CA ASP A 295 6.89 -11.73 -18.03
C ASP A 295 7.02 -10.31 -17.47
N ILE A 296 8.18 -9.68 -17.70
CA ILE A 296 8.53 -8.35 -17.22
C ILE A 296 8.47 -7.39 -18.40
N ARG A 297 7.63 -6.37 -18.30
CA ARG A 297 7.59 -5.26 -19.26
C ARG A 297 7.87 -3.95 -18.55
N ASN A 298 8.89 -3.23 -19.01
CA ASN A 298 9.21 -1.89 -18.54
C ASN A 298 9.17 -0.90 -19.71
N SER A 299 8.20 0.01 -19.68
CA SER A 299 8.10 1.13 -20.61
C SER A 299 8.38 2.48 -19.92
N GLY A 300 8.58 2.48 -18.60
CA GLY A 300 8.81 3.66 -17.79
C GLY A 300 10.30 3.93 -17.51
N PRO A 301 10.60 4.98 -16.73
CA PRO A 301 11.95 5.22 -16.22
C PRO A 301 12.32 4.38 -14.99
N ALA A 302 11.42 3.51 -14.51
CA ALA A 302 11.59 2.65 -13.34
C ALA A 302 12.79 1.69 -13.44
N ASP A 303 13.61 1.62 -12.39
CA ASP A 303 14.61 0.56 -12.23
C ASP A 303 13.96 -0.68 -11.59
N LEU A 304 14.26 -1.86 -12.13
CA LEU A 304 13.70 -3.14 -11.68
C LEU A 304 14.81 -4.11 -11.29
N GLN A 305 14.76 -4.67 -10.08
CA GLN A 305 15.81 -5.54 -9.54
C GLN A 305 15.29 -6.89 -9.06
N PHE A 306 15.94 -7.99 -9.48
CA PHE A 306 15.57 -9.37 -9.15
C PHE A 306 16.79 -10.21 -8.77
N LYS A 307 16.73 -10.98 -7.66
CA LYS A 307 17.89 -11.80 -7.22
C LYS A 307 17.79 -13.29 -7.52
N SER A 308 16.61 -13.80 -7.82
CA SER A 308 16.43 -15.25 -8.00
C SER A 308 15.32 -15.55 -8.98
N MET A 309 15.64 -15.55 -10.27
CA MET A 309 14.71 -15.96 -11.32
C MET A 309 15.09 -17.30 -11.92
N SER A 310 14.09 -18.13 -12.22
CA SER A 310 14.26 -19.46 -12.83
C SER A 310 13.29 -19.61 -14.01
N GLY A 311 12.95 -20.83 -14.43
CA GLY A 311 11.91 -21.03 -15.44
C GLY A 311 12.18 -20.33 -16.78
N ASN A 312 11.13 -19.82 -17.41
CA ASN A 312 11.20 -18.99 -18.61
C ASN A 312 11.05 -17.52 -18.23
N VAL A 313 11.98 -16.68 -18.72
CA VAL A 313 12.01 -15.25 -18.42
C VAL A 313 11.86 -14.47 -19.72
N ILE A 314 10.84 -13.61 -19.78
CA ILE A 314 10.60 -12.67 -20.87
C ILE A 314 10.80 -11.27 -20.33
N ILE A 315 11.65 -10.49 -20.99
CA ILE A 315 11.94 -9.09 -20.65
C ILE A 315 11.68 -8.23 -21.89
N ASP A 316 10.77 -7.28 -21.75
CA ASP A 316 10.48 -6.24 -22.74
C ASP A 316 10.85 -4.88 -22.12
N ALA A 317 11.93 -4.27 -22.61
CA ALA A 317 12.47 -3.01 -22.12
C ALA A 317 12.38 -1.95 -23.23
N SER A 318 11.31 -1.16 -23.18
CA SER A 318 11.12 0.00 -24.07
C SER A 318 11.34 1.34 -23.37
N GLY A 319 11.36 1.33 -22.03
CA GLY A 319 11.61 2.49 -21.18
C GLY A 319 13.09 2.85 -21.03
N SER A 320 13.35 3.90 -20.25
CA SER A 320 14.72 4.35 -19.92
C SER A 320 15.27 3.75 -18.64
N GLY A 321 14.43 3.07 -17.85
CA GLY A 321 14.84 2.43 -16.61
C GLY A 321 15.62 1.14 -16.86
N ASN A 322 16.51 0.80 -15.92
CA ASN A 322 17.37 -0.37 -16.02
C ASN A 322 16.68 -1.60 -15.45
N ILE A 323 17.07 -2.77 -15.95
CA ILE A 323 16.62 -4.05 -15.43
C ILE A 323 17.84 -4.86 -15.01
N GLU A 324 17.91 -5.24 -13.75
CA GLU A 324 18.97 -6.08 -13.19
C GLU A 324 18.36 -7.38 -12.68
N ALA A 325 18.87 -8.52 -13.17
CA ALA A 325 18.34 -9.82 -12.77
C ALA A 325 19.40 -10.92 -12.61
N ASP A 326 19.38 -11.60 -11.47
CA ASP A 326 20.15 -12.81 -11.22
C ASP A 326 19.33 -14.07 -11.55
N LEU A 327 19.88 -14.89 -12.44
CA LEU A 327 19.26 -16.11 -12.94
C LEU A 327 19.82 -17.36 -12.24
N SER A 328 18.95 -18.08 -11.55
CA SER A 328 19.23 -19.33 -10.85
C SER A 328 18.89 -20.54 -11.74
N SER A 329 19.60 -20.68 -12.85
CA SER A 329 19.43 -21.75 -13.86
C SER A 329 18.12 -21.67 -14.65
N ALA A 330 17.87 -20.51 -15.26
CA ALA A 330 16.72 -20.32 -16.15
C ALA A 330 16.79 -21.23 -17.39
N ASN A 331 15.63 -21.70 -17.87
CA ASN A 331 15.50 -22.54 -19.06
C ASN A 331 15.68 -21.73 -20.35
N GLN A 332 15.04 -20.57 -20.42
CA GLN A 332 15.13 -19.66 -21.55
C GLN A 332 14.95 -18.24 -21.06
N VAL A 333 15.74 -17.33 -21.62
CA VAL A 333 15.61 -15.89 -21.45
C VAL A 333 15.35 -15.29 -22.82
N GLU A 334 14.27 -14.53 -22.95
CA GLU A 334 13.92 -13.78 -24.16
C GLU A 334 13.90 -12.28 -23.85
N ILE A 335 14.65 -11.51 -24.63
CA ILE A 335 14.81 -10.07 -24.44
C ILE A 335 14.42 -9.33 -25.72
N SER A 336 13.54 -8.35 -25.57
CA SER A 336 13.36 -7.25 -26.51
C SER A 336 13.77 -5.95 -25.83
N SER A 337 14.78 -5.26 -26.36
CA SER A 337 15.18 -3.95 -25.86
C SER A 337 15.07 -2.92 -26.97
N ASP A 338 14.07 -2.04 -26.86
CA ASP A 338 13.81 -0.94 -27.80
C ASP A 338 14.15 0.43 -27.18
N GLY A 339 14.30 0.48 -25.86
CA GLY A 339 14.57 1.69 -25.09
C GLY A 339 16.06 2.01 -24.90
N PRO A 340 16.36 3.13 -24.24
CA PRO A 340 17.72 3.49 -23.85
C PRO A 340 18.17 2.85 -22.53
N GLY A 341 17.30 2.16 -21.79
CA GLY A 341 17.63 1.50 -20.53
C GLY A 341 18.48 0.24 -20.72
N ASN A 342 19.39 -0.01 -19.77
CA ASN A 342 20.29 -1.17 -19.83
C ASN A 342 19.65 -2.39 -19.18
N ILE A 343 20.03 -3.57 -19.67
CA ILE A 343 19.66 -4.85 -19.07
C ILE A 343 20.94 -5.53 -18.59
N THR A 344 21.01 -5.83 -17.30
CA THR A 344 22.14 -6.53 -16.68
C THR A 344 21.67 -7.88 -16.14
N LEU A 345 22.32 -8.96 -16.57
CA LEU A 345 21.99 -10.32 -16.18
C LEU A 345 23.22 -11.04 -15.59
N HIS A 346 23.01 -11.74 -14.48
CA HIS A 346 24.04 -12.58 -13.85
C HIS A 346 23.54 -14.03 -13.66
N GLY A 347 24.47 -14.95 -13.37
CA GLY A 347 24.14 -16.31 -12.92
C GLY A 347 24.23 -17.36 -14.02
N THR A 348 23.19 -18.19 -14.18
CA THR A 348 23.20 -19.29 -15.17
C THR A 348 21.86 -19.40 -15.92
N ALA A 349 21.92 -19.66 -17.22
CA ALA A 349 20.75 -19.99 -18.03
C ALA A 349 21.11 -20.93 -19.18
N LYS A 350 20.15 -21.75 -19.66
CA LYS A 350 20.42 -22.65 -20.79
C LYS A 350 20.47 -21.89 -22.11
N LYS A 351 19.50 -21.00 -22.34
CA LYS A 351 19.33 -20.32 -23.63
C LYS A 351 19.01 -18.84 -23.44
N LEU A 352 19.70 -17.99 -24.20
CA LEU A 352 19.37 -16.57 -24.36
C LEU A 352 18.98 -16.29 -25.81
N ILE A 353 17.85 -15.59 -26.00
CA ILE A 353 17.46 -14.95 -27.26
C ILE A 353 17.31 -13.47 -26.97
N ALA A 354 18.11 -12.62 -27.62
CA ALA A 354 18.07 -11.18 -27.40
C ALA A 354 17.99 -10.41 -28.72
N ASN A 355 17.04 -9.48 -28.80
CA ASN A 355 16.93 -8.49 -29.86
C ASN A 355 17.08 -7.09 -29.26
N LEU A 356 18.15 -6.38 -29.62
CA LEU A 356 18.44 -5.03 -29.16
C LEU A 356 18.27 -4.05 -30.32
N ASN A 357 17.17 -3.30 -30.33
CA ASN A 357 16.89 -2.27 -31.34
C ASN A 357 17.11 -0.86 -30.79
N GLY A 358 17.08 -0.69 -29.47
CA GLY A 358 17.32 0.56 -28.76
C GLY A 358 18.80 0.91 -28.59
N SER A 359 19.05 1.97 -27.81
CA SER A 359 20.40 2.41 -27.46
C SER A 359 20.93 1.84 -26.15
N GLY A 360 20.10 1.11 -25.40
CA GLY A 360 20.51 0.43 -24.19
C GLY A 360 21.37 -0.80 -24.47
N ASP A 361 22.26 -1.10 -23.54
CA ASP A 361 23.20 -2.21 -23.62
C ASP A 361 22.67 -3.45 -22.89
N LEU A 362 23.14 -4.62 -23.32
CA LEU A 362 22.95 -5.89 -22.62
C LEU A 362 24.27 -6.31 -21.97
N HIS A 363 24.31 -6.27 -20.64
CA HIS A 363 25.44 -6.73 -19.84
C HIS A 363 25.15 -8.13 -19.28
N ALA A 364 25.63 -9.17 -19.96
CA ALA A 364 25.46 -10.58 -19.57
C ALA A 364 26.79 -11.35 -19.57
N SER A 365 27.90 -10.65 -19.29
CA SER A 365 29.24 -11.24 -19.15
C SER A 365 29.36 -12.17 -17.93
N GLU A 366 28.58 -11.89 -16.88
CA GLU A 366 28.49 -12.69 -15.66
C GLU A 366 27.35 -13.72 -15.68
N LEU A 367 26.67 -13.86 -16.83
CA LEU A 367 25.65 -14.88 -17.06
C LEU A 367 26.24 -16.03 -17.88
N LEU A 368 26.42 -17.21 -17.28
CA LEU A 368 26.90 -18.40 -17.99
C LEU A 368 25.77 -19.06 -18.79
N LEU A 369 25.88 -19.02 -20.11
CA LEU A 369 24.90 -19.53 -21.08
C LEU A 369 25.35 -20.84 -21.72
N GLU A 370 24.43 -21.76 -22.03
CA GLU A 370 24.76 -22.91 -22.91
C GLU A 370 24.64 -22.53 -24.38
N HIS A 371 23.62 -21.73 -24.70
CA HIS A 371 23.35 -21.21 -26.04
C HIS A 371 22.92 -19.75 -25.97
N ALA A 372 23.39 -18.95 -26.93
CA ALA A 372 22.96 -17.57 -27.09
C ALA A 372 22.69 -17.27 -28.57
N SER A 373 21.59 -16.56 -28.84
CA SER A 373 21.30 -15.93 -30.12
C SER A 373 21.01 -14.46 -29.85
N VAL A 374 21.90 -13.59 -30.29
CA VAL A 374 21.82 -12.15 -30.03
C VAL A 374 21.83 -11.42 -31.36
N LYS A 375 20.90 -10.49 -31.52
CA LYS A 375 20.80 -9.59 -32.66
C LYS A 375 20.79 -8.15 -32.17
N VAL A 376 21.77 -7.38 -32.61
CA VAL A 376 21.85 -5.94 -32.32
C VAL A 376 21.56 -5.18 -33.61
N ASN A 377 20.47 -4.42 -33.62
CA ASN A 377 20.10 -3.53 -34.72
C ASN A 377 20.30 -2.05 -34.34
N GLY A 378 20.18 -1.76 -33.04
CA GLY A 378 20.31 -0.42 -32.48
C GLY A 378 21.76 0.04 -32.27
N PRO A 379 21.95 1.23 -31.68
CA PRO A 379 23.27 1.75 -31.35
C PRO A 379 23.94 1.15 -30.12
N GLY A 380 23.23 0.39 -29.28
CA GLY A 380 23.82 -0.28 -28.12
C GLY A 380 24.68 -1.49 -28.48
N GLU A 381 25.22 -2.14 -27.45
CA GLU A 381 26.08 -3.32 -27.52
C GLU A 381 25.57 -4.44 -26.61
N ALA A 382 26.00 -5.67 -26.89
CA ALA A 382 25.72 -6.83 -26.06
C ALA A 382 26.99 -7.57 -25.69
N ALA A 383 27.22 -7.78 -24.40
CA ALA A 383 28.29 -8.65 -23.89
C ALA A 383 27.66 -9.93 -23.31
N VAL A 384 28.01 -11.10 -23.85
CA VAL A 384 27.44 -12.40 -23.42
C VAL A 384 28.52 -13.45 -23.17
N ASN A 385 28.32 -14.32 -22.18
CA ASN A 385 29.26 -15.39 -21.83
C ASN A 385 28.67 -16.77 -22.10
N VAL A 386 29.22 -17.51 -23.06
CA VAL A 386 28.69 -18.80 -23.51
C VAL A 386 29.67 -19.93 -23.20
N LYS A 387 29.19 -21.06 -22.68
CA LYS A 387 29.98 -22.27 -22.45
C LYS A 387 30.70 -22.68 -23.73
N ALA A 388 32.00 -22.98 -23.60
CA ALA A 388 32.78 -23.46 -24.72
C ALA A 388 32.25 -24.84 -25.15
N ALA A 389 31.92 -25.01 -26.43
CA ALA A 389 31.61 -26.32 -26.97
C ALA A 389 32.83 -27.25 -26.74
N GLY A 390 32.61 -28.37 -26.05
CA GLY A 390 33.69 -29.29 -25.66
C GLY A 390 34.57 -29.67 -26.84
N THR A 391 35.77 -29.11 -26.88
CA THR A 391 36.85 -29.60 -27.74
C THR A 391 37.64 -30.61 -26.90
N LEU A 392 37.52 -31.88 -27.26
CA LEU A 392 38.52 -32.90 -26.91
C LEU A 392 39.88 -32.44 -27.46
N SER A 393 40.66 -31.74 -26.64
CA SER A 393 42.04 -31.39 -26.97
C SER A 393 42.99 -32.42 -26.34
N THR A 394 43.67 -33.17 -27.21
CA THR A 394 44.68 -34.18 -26.87
C THR A 394 46.10 -33.61 -26.80
N GLN A 395 46.28 -32.38 -26.30
CA GLN A 395 47.61 -31.79 -26.06
C GLN A 395 47.64 -30.95 -24.78
N PRO A 396 48.69 -31.09 -23.94
CA PRO A 396 48.79 -30.38 -22.67
C PRO A 396 49.42 -29.01 -22.89
N SER A 397 48.58 -27.98 -23.04
CA SER A 397 49.02 -26.60 -22.89
C SER A 397 47.90 -25.77 -22.27
N THR A 398 48.22 -25.19 -21.13
CA THR A 398 47.49 -24.25 -20.28
C THR A 398 46.47 -23.35 -21.02
N ILE A 399 45.21 -23.77 -21.06
CA ILE A 399 44.04 -22.91 -21.30
C ILE A 399 43.09 -23.12 -20.13
N LYS A 400 42.74 -22.04 -19.41
CA LYS A 400 41.67 -22.03 -18.40
C LYS A 400 40.33 -22.23 -19.13
N ASN A 401 39.97 -23.49 -19.33
CA ASN A 401 38.80 -23.92 -20.10
C ASN A 401 37.48 -23.71 -19.33
N GLY A 402 36.47 -23.16 -20.00
CA GLY A 402 35.07 -23.39 -19.65
C GLY A 402 34.04 -22.57 -20.43
N SER A 403 34.35 -21.33 -20.79
CA SER A 403 33.42 -20.42 -21.45
C SER A 403 34.14 -19.41 -22.34
N ARG A 404 33.38 -18.66 -23.13
CA ARG A 404 33.86 -17.70 -24.11
C ARG A 404 33.03 -16.42 -24.00
N LEU A 405 33.70 -15.30 -23.79
CA LEU A 405 33.07 -13.99 -23.74
C LEU A 405 32.97 -13.46 -25.18
N VAL A 406 31.78 -12.96 -25.55
CA VAL A 406 31.50 -12.43 -26.89
C VAL A 406 30.84 -11.07 -26.76
N THR A 407 31.45 -10.05 -27.36
CA THR A 407 30.87 -8.71 -27.50
C THR A 407 30.32 -8.53 -28.91
N ILE A 408 29.09 -8.03 -29.02
CA ILE A 408 28.32 -7.93 -30.27
C ILE A 408 27.78 -6.50 -30.40
N ASP A 409 28.00 -5.87 -31.55
CA ASP A 409 27.41 -4.59 -31.93
C ASP A 409 26.56 -4.76 -33.21
N ARG A 410 26.08 -3.65 -33.77
CA ARG A 410 25.31 -3.67 -35.03
C ARG A 410 26.07 -4.19 -36.26
N ASN A 411 27.40 -4.24 -36.21
CA ASN A 411 28.27 -4.71 -37.28
C ASN A 411 28.63 -6.21 -37.11
N GLY A 412 28.33 -6.81 -35.96
CA GLY A 412 28.54 -8.23 -35.66
C GLY A 412 29.39 -8.43 -34.40
N VAL A 413 30.20 -9.49 -34.39
CA VAL A 413 31.09 -9.79 -33.25
C VAL A 413 32.29 -8.85 -33.26
N VAL A 414 32.47 -8.09 -32.17
CA VAL A 414 33.52 -7.08 -32.00
C VAL A 414 34.75 -7.64 -31.28
N GLN A 415 34.54 -8.44 -30.23
CA GLN A 415 35.60 -9.03 -29.42
C GLN A 415 35.21 -10.43 -28.93
N GLN A 416 36.19 -11.33 -28.86
CA GLN A 416 36.02 -12.70 -28.39
C GLN A 416 37.23 -13.09 -27.53
N GLU A 417 37.00 -13.36 -26.24
CA GLU A 417 38.03 -13.74 -25.24
C GLU A 417 37.78 -15.11 -24.61
#